data_AF-A0A7R8CH50-F1
#
_entry.id   AF-A0A7R8CH50-F1
#
_cell.length_a   1.000
_cell.length_b   1.000
_cell.length_c   1.000
_cell.angle_alpha   90.00
_cell.angle_beta   90.00
_cell.angle_gamma   90.00
#
_symmetry.space_group_name_H-M   'P 1'
#
loop_
_entity.id
_entity.type
_entity.pdbx_description
1 polymer ?
#
loop_
_entity_poly.entity_id
_entity_poly.type
_entity_poly.pdbx_seq_one_letter_code
_entity_poly.pdbx_strand_id
1 'polypeptide(L)'
;MDITYTDLPLQSAVFLEEKGQHHPQLGGQKENIKLLFLEDITGHLNELDLRLQGAEKEKTVDAMLTVFSGDIASSTFHYFQHLREWYSKWNISIAEIPEYMREIKRGVHDSLCGFQTVPSDALFLDLT
;
A
#
# COMPACT_ATOMS: atom_id res chain seq x y z
N MET A 1 17.39 -25.27 1.43
CA MET A 1 16.41 -24.37 2.07
C MET A 1 16.84 -23.00 1.62
N ASP A 2 16.26 -22.52 0.52
CA ASP A 2 16.58 -21.20 -0.02
C ASP A 2 15.79 -20.17 0.79
N ILE A 3 16.49 -19.43 1.64
CA ILE A 3 15.94 -18.24 2.30
C ILE A 3 16.23 -17.10 1.33
N THR A 4 15.22 -16.69 0.58
CA THR A 4 15.30 -15.49 -0.26
C THR A 4 15.42 -14.26 0.65
N TYR A 5 16.33 -13.36 0.32
CA TYR A 5 16.75 -12.21 1.13
C TYR A 5 15.61 -11.25 1.57
N THR A 6 14.41 -11.40 0.99
CA THR A 6 13.19 -10.65 1.32
C THR A 6 12.55 -11.05 2.66
N ASP A 7 12.82 -12.26 3.18
CA ASP A 7 12.19 -12.76 4.40
C ASP A 7 12.92 -12.39 5.71
N LEU A 8 14.15 -11.89 5.63
CA LEU A 8 15.05 -11.69 6.78
C LEU A 8 14.55 -10.67 7.85
N PRO A 9 13.99 -9.50 7.48
CA PRO A 9 13.54 -8.52 8.48
C PRO A 9 12.31 -8.99 9.24
N LEU A 10 11.41 -9.71 8.57
CA LEU A 10 10.12 -10.14 9.10
C LEU A 10 10.22 -11.43 9.93
N GLN A 11 11.07 -12.38 9.53
CA GLN A 11 11.33 -13.58 10.33
C GLN A 11 12.08 -13.28 11.63
N SER A 12 13.01 -12.32 11.60
CA SER A 12 13.74 -11.91 12.81
C SER A 12 12.83 -11.20 13.82
N ALA A 13 11.88 -10.38 13.37
CA ALA A 13 10.91 -9.72 14.24
C ALA A 13 10.05 -10.73 15.02
N VAL A 14 9.50 -11.73 14.32
CA VAL A 14 8.66 -12.77 14.92
C VAL A 14 9.46 -13.66 15.88
N PHE A 15 10.68 -14.07 15.48
CA PHE A 15 11.56 -14.87 16.34
C PHE A 15 11.95 -14.12 17.64
N LEU A 16 12.20 -12.82 17.57
CA LEU A 16 12.57 -12.01 18.73
C LEU A 16 11.39 -11.77 19.67
N GLU A 17 10.18 -11.60 19.12
CA GLU A 17 8.94 -11.49 19.90
C GLU A 17 8.64 -12.79 20.66
N GLU A 18 8.82 -13.96 20.02
CA GLU A 18 8.70 -15.29 20.68
C GLU A 18 9.72 -15.51 21.81
N LYS A 19 10.88 -14.83 21.74
CA LYS A 19 11.92 -14.87 22.79
C LYS A 19 11.71 -13.81 23.87
N GLY A 20 10.62 -13.04 23.81
CA GLY A 20 10.35 -11.94 24.74
C GLY A 20 11.33 -10.77 24.62
N GLN A 21 12.04 -10.66 23.49
CA GLN A 21 12.97 -9.57 23.22
C GLN A 21 12.32 -8.54 22.30
N HIS A 22 11.92 -7.41 22.88
CA HIS A 22 11.30 -6.31 22.15
C HIS A 22 12.38 -5.46 21.48
N HIS A 23 12.55 -5.59 20.16
CA HIS A 23 13.42 -4.72 19.38
C HIS A 23 12.61 -3.54 18.81
N PRO A 24 12.79 -2.29 19.28
CA PRO A 24 12.04 -1.15 18.77
C PRO A 24 12.36 -0.80 17.30
N GLN A 25 13.39 -1.41 16.70
CA GLN A 25 13.70 -1.27 15.26
C GLN A 25 12.84 -2.18 14.37
N LEU A 26 12.27 -3.25 14.95
CA LEU A 26 11.39 -4.18 14.28
C LEU A 26 10.01 -3.91 14.87
N GLY A 27 9.22 -3.09 14.18
CA GLY A 27 7.92 -2.71 14.68
C GLY A 27 7.09 -3.93 15.09
N GLY A 28 6.19 -3.75 16.06
CA GLY A 28 5.29 -4.81 16.51
C GLY A 28 4.45 -5.38 15.37
N GLN A 29 3.68 -6.44 15.60
CA GLN A 29 2.89 -7.11 14.56
C GLN A 29 2.08 -6.14 13.68
N LYS A 30 1.50 -5.10 14.28
CA LYS A 30 0.79 -4.02 13.61
C LYS A 30 1.63 -3.29 12.53
N GLU A 31 2.87 -2.95 12.85
CA GLU A 31 3.77 -2.26 11.94
C GLU A 31 4.24 -3.19 10.81
N ASN A 32 4.45 -4.47 11.10
CA ASN A 32 4.77 -5.47 10.09
C ASN A 32 3.61 -5.68 9.09
N ILE A 33 2.36 -5.73 9.57
CA ILE A 33 1.17 -5.80 8.71
C ILE A 33 1.09 -4.58 7.79
N LYS A 34 1.34 -3.39 8.35
CA LYS A 34 1.33 -2.15 7.57
C LYS A 34 2.41 -2.17 6.48
N LEU A 35 3.60 -2.66 6.78
CA LEU A 35 4.69 -2.79 5.80
C LEU A 35 4.34 -3.75 4.67
N LEU A 36 3.82 -4.94 4.98
CA LEU A 36 3.40 -5.93 3.99
C LEU A 36 2.29 -5.38 3.08
N PHE A 37 1.31 -4.70 3.67
CA PHE A 37 0.24 -4.03 2.92
C PHE A 37 0.79 -2.94 1.99
N LEU A 38 1.73 -2.11 2.48
CA LEU A 38 2.35 -1.05 1.70
C LEU A 38 3.23 -1.60 0.56
N GLU A 39 3.93 -2.71 0.79
CA GLU A 39 4.73 -3.39 -0.21
C GLU A 39 3.85 -3.89 -1.37
N ASP A 40 2.76 -4.61 -1.06
CA ASP A 40 1.80 -5.10 -2.04
C ASP A 40 1.19 -3.94 -2.86
N ILE A 41 0.66 -2.90 -2.19
CA ILE A 41 -0.02 -1.80 -2.89
C ILE A 41 0.94 -0.94 -3.73
N THR A 42 2.18 -0.74 -3.25
CA THR A 42 3.20 0.00 -4.00
C THR A 42 3.64 -0.77 -5.24
N GLY A 43 3.73 -2.10 -5.16
CA GLY A 43 3.98 -2.96 -6.31
C GLY A 43 2.96 -2.74 -7.42
N HIS A 44 1.66 -2.77 -7.08
CA HIS A 44 0.58 -2.54 -8.04
C HIS A 44 0.58 -1.13 -8.63
N LEU A 45 0.79 -0.10 -7.80
CA LEU A 45 0.83 1.29 -8.26
C LEU A 45 2.01 1.55 -9.19
N ASN A 46 3.19 0.97 -8.91
CA ASN A 46 4.35 1.08 -9.78
C ASN A 46 4.14 0.36 -11.11
N GLU A 47 3.57 -0.85 -11.09
CA GLU A 47 3.23 -1.56 -12.33
C GLU A 47 2.24 -0.76 -13.19
N LEU A 48 1.28 -0.08 -12.56
CA LEU A 48 0.34 0.77 -13.25
C LEU A 48 1.00 2.02 -13.84
N ASP A 49 1.90 2.66 -13.09
CA ASP A 49 2.67 3.83 -13.53
C ASP A 49 3.54 3.50 -14.76
N LEU A 50 4.11 2.31 -14.82
CA LEU A 50 4.87 1.84 -15.98
C LEU A 50 3.99 1.59 -17.20
N ARG A 51 2.72 1.21 -17.00
CA ARG A 51 1.80 0.83 -18.08
C ARG A 51 0.98 1.98 -18.63
N LEU A 52 0.72 3.02 -17.84
CA LEU A 52 -0.18 4.12 -18.21
C LEU A 52 0.45 5.48 -18.00
N GLN A 53 0.21 6.39 -18.95
CA GLN A 53 0.60 7.80 -18.85
C GLN A 53 -0.61 8.72 -19.07
N GLY A 54 -0.61 9.89 -18.44
CA GLY A 54 -1.66 10.91 -18.63
C GLY A 54 -3.01 10.58 -17.99
N ALA A 55 -4.10 11.14 -18.53
CA ALA A 55 -5.44 11.10 -17.93
C ALA A 55 -6.07 9.70 -17.80
N GLU A 56 -5.56 8.70 -18.52
CA GLU A 56 -5.98 7.29 -18.38
C GLU A 56 -5.46 6.67 -17.08
N LYS A 57 -4.34 7.19 -16.55
CA LYS A 57 -3.77 6.76 -15.28
C LYS A 57 -4.71 7.04 -14.11
N GLU A 58 -5.28 8.25 -14.01
CA GLU A 58 -6.13 8.65 -12.88
C GLU A 58 -7.36 7.75 -12.73
N LYS A 59 -8.10 7.55 -13.83
CA LYS A 59 -9.29 6.69 -13.85
C LYS A 59 -8.95 5.24 -13.53
N THR A 60 -7.79 4.78 -13.97
CA THR A 60 -7.38 3.39 -13.73
C THR A 60 -6.90 3.18 -12.30
N VAL A 61 -6.21 4.16 -11.71
CA VAL A 61 -5.84 4.15 -10.29
C VAL A 61 -7.09 4.08 -9.41
N ASP A 62 -8.11 4.91 -9.67
CA ASP A 62 -9.35 4.90 -8.89
C ASP A 62 -10.13 3.57 -8.99
N ALA A 63 -10.24 3.03 -10.21
CA ALA A 63 -10.85 1.72 -10.45
C ALA A 63 -10.09 0.60 -9.72
N MET A 64 -8.76 0.62 -9.77
CA MET A 64 -7.90 -0.35 -9.08
C MET A 64 -8.07 -0.28 -7.56
N LEU A 65 -8.05 0.92 -6.97
CA LEU A 65 -8.26 1.10 -5.54
C LEU A 65 -9.67 0.63 -5.10
N THR A 66 -10.66 0.74 -5.98
CA THR A 66 -12.00 0.19 -5.75
C THR A 66 -12.00 -1.34 -5.72
N VAL A 67 -11.34 -1.99 -6.68
CA VAL A 67 -11.17 -3.45 -6.70
C VAL A 67 -10.45 -3.94 -5.44
N PHE A 68 -9.36 -3.29 -5.05
CA PHE A 68 -8.60 -3.64 -3.85
C PHE A 68 -9.42 -3.50 -2.56
N SER A 69 -10.26 -2.46 -2.47
CA SER A 69 -11.16 -2.31 -1.32
C SER A 69 -12.19 -3.44 -1.24
N GLY A 70 -12.69 -3.90 -2.40
CA GLY A 70 -13.58 -5.06 -2.48
C GLY A 70 -12.90 -6.33 -1.98
N ASP A 71 -11.67 -6.60 -2.43
CA ASP A 71 -10.86 -7.76 -2.03
C ASP A 71 -10.53 -7.78 -0.53
N ILE A 72 -10.27 -6.61 0.06
CA ILE A 72 -10.09 -6.44 1.50
C ILE A 72 -11.41 -6.69 2.25
N ALA A 73 -12.53 -6.15 1.76
CA ALA A 73 -13.84 -6.33 2.39
C ALA A 73 -14.30 -7.80 2.38
N SER A 74 -13.96 -8.57 1.34
CA SER A 74 -14.18 -10.02 1.28
C SER A 74 -13.15 -10.84 2.07
N SER A 75 -12.11 -10.19 2.63
CA SER A 75 -10.99 -10.85 3.32
C SER A 75 -10.31 -11.94 2.48
N THR A 76 -10.36 -11.81 1.15
CA THR A 76 -9.78 -12.78 0.21
C THR A 76 -8.31 -12.51 -0.05
N PHE A 77 -7.90 -11.25 0.04
CA PHE A 77 -6.51 -10.79 -0.13
C PHE A 77 -5.84 -11.37 -1.38
N HIS A 78 -6.60 -11.46 -2.47
CA HIS A 78 -6.11 -11.97 -3.74
C HIS A 78 -5.01 -11.08 -4.33
N TYR A 79 -5.13 -9.76 -4.16
CA TYR A 79 -4.15 -8.79 -4.66
C TYR A 79 -3.05 -8.47 -3.63
N PHE A 80 -3.15 -9.01 -2.42
CA PHE A 80 -2.21 -8.75 -1.34
C PHE A 80 -1.47 -10.04 -0.96
N GLN A 81 -0.57 -10.49 -1.84
CA GLN A 81 0.05 -11.81 -1.73
C GLN A 81 0.88 -11.91 -0.44
N HIS A 82 1.72 -10.92 -0.16
CA HIS A 82 2.56 -10.94 1.04
C HIS A 82 1.70 -10.92 2.30
N LEU A 83 0.65 -10.09 2.32
CA LEU A 83 -0.30 -10.04 3.41
C LEU A 83 -1.04 -11.38 3.60
N ARG A 84 -1.47 -12.01 2.51
CA ARG A 84 -2.20 -13.29 2.53
C ARG A 84 -1.34 -14.44 3.06
N GLU A 85 -0.10 -14.53 2.60
CA GLU A 85 0.87 -15.53 3.06
C GLU A 85 1.17 -15.37 4.55
N TRP A 86 1.32 -14.12 5.00
CA TRP A 86 1.58 -13.81 6.40
C TRP A 86 0.39 -14.10 7.30
N TYR A 87 -0.82 -13.70 6.88
CA TYR A 87 -2.08 -14.00 7.56
C TYR A 87 -2.29 -15.50 7.73
N SER A 88 -2.03 -16.27 6.67
CA SER A 88 -2.18 -17.73 6.67
C SER A 88 -1.18 -18.43 7.60
N LYS A 89 0.01 -17.86 7.81
CA LYS A 89 1.06 -18.43 8.66
C LYS A 89 0.91 -18.10 10.15
N TRP A 90 0.47 -16.89 10.48
CA TRP A 90 0.64 -16.36 11.85
C TRP A 90 -0.67 -16.00 12.57
N ASN A 91 -1.84 -16.23 11.98
CA ASN A 91 -3.16 -15.94 12.56
C ASN A 91 -3.26 -14.52 13.17
N ILE A 92 -2.77 -13.53 12.42
CA ILE A 92 -2.67 -12.14 12.87
C ILE A 92 -3.97 -11.39 12.57
N SER A 93 -4.30 -10.42 13.42
CA SER A 93 -5.45 -9.53 13.23
C SER A 93 -5.28 -8.60 12.02
N ILE A 94 -6.14 -8.75 11.02
CA ILE A 94 -6.24 -7.91 9.81
C ILE A 94 -7.22 -6.74 9.96
N ALA A 95 -7.71 -6.49 11.17
CA ALA A 95 -8.76 -5.49 11.43
C ALA A 95 -8.38 -4.05 11.02
N GLU A 96 -7.09 -3.77 10.87
CA GLU A 96 -6.57 -2.44 10.54
C GLU A 96 -6.39 -2.21 9.03
N ILE A 97 -6.39 -3.27 8.23
CA ILE A 97 -6.21 -3.17 6.77
C ILE A 97 -7.27 -2.28 6.09
N PRO A 98 -8.57 -2.33 6.46
CA PRO A 98 -9.57 -1.43 5.89
C PRO A 98 -9.25 0.05 6.15
N GLU A 99 -8.67 0.36 7.32
CA GLU A 99 -8.29 1.73 7.68
C GLU A 99 -7.09 2.19 6.84
N TYR A 100 -6.06 1.35 6.69
CA TYR A 100 -4.92 1.67 5.81
C TYR A 100 -5.36 1.89 4.36
N MET A 101 -6.29 1.09 3.86
CA MET A 101 -6.84 1.28 2.51
C MET A 101 -7.57 2.62 2.36
N ARG A 102 -8.30 3.05 3.41
CA ARG A 102 -8.96 4.37 3.45
C ARG A 102 -7.96 5.51 3.39
N GLU A 103 -6.84 5.39 4.12
CA GLU A 103 -5.78 6.40 4.11
C GLU A 103 -5.09 6.50 2.74
N ILE A 104 -4.80 5.37 2.09
CA ILE A 104 -4.21 5.36 0.73
C ILE A 104 -5.17 5.99 -0.28
N LYS A 105 -6.46 5.62 -0.27
CA LYS A 105 -7.46 6.23 -1.15
C LYS A 105 -7.50 7.74 -1.01
N ARG A 106 -7.50 8.24 0.22
CA ARG A 106 -7.45 9.68 0.51
C ARG A 106 -6.18 10.30 -0.03
N GLY A 107 -5.01 9.75 0.28
CA GLY A 107 -3.72 10.31 -0.16
C GLY A 107 -3.54 10.32 -1.68
N VAL A 108 -4.02 9.29 -2.37
CA VAL A 108 -4.00 9.23 -3.84
C VAL A 108 -4.97 10.25 -4.44
N HIS A 109 -6.19 10.34 -3.91
CA HIS A 109 -7.16 11.34 -4.35
C HIS A 109 -6.62 12.76 -4.18
N ASP A 110 -6.05 13.09 -3.03
CA ASP A 110 -5.46 14.40 -2.75
C ASP A 110 -4.30 14.70 -3.70
N SER A 111 -3.47 13.70 -4.00
CA SER A 111 -2.34 13.85 -4.94
C SER A 111 -2.82 14.08 -6.38
N LEU A 112 -3.88 13.40 -6.83
CA LEU A 112 -4.44 13.57 -8.18
C LEU A 112 -5.16 14.92 -8.32
N CYS A 113 -5.96 15.32 -7.34
CA CYS A 113 -6.65 16.62 -7.35
C CYS A 113 -5.68 17.81 -7.24
N GLY A 114 -4.54 17.66 -6.55
CA GLY A 114 -3.52 18.70 -6.42
C GLY A 114 -2.89 19.16 -7.75
N PHE A 115 -2.97 18.36 -8.81
CA PHE A 115 -2.50 18.73 -10.15
C PHE A 115 -3.54 19.45 -11.01
N GLN A 116 -4.82 19.50 -10.59
CA GLN A 116 -5.89 20.12 -11.38
C GLN A 116 -6.05 21.64 -11.12
N THR A 117 -5.29 22.22 -10.20
CA THR A 117 -5.36 23.67 -9.88
C THR A 117 -4.16 24.44 -10.41
N VAL A 118 -4.00 24.50 -11.73
CA VAL A 118 -3.45 25.71 -12.35
C VAL A 118 -4.57 26.32 -13.17
N PRO A 119 -5.18 27.43 -12.70
CA PRO A 119 -6.17 28.14 -13.50
C PRO A 119 -5.53 28.50 -14.84
N SER A 120 -6.17 28.12 -15.95
CA SER A 120 -5.72 28.52 -17.30
C SER A 120 -5.66 30.05 -17.49
N ASP A 121 -6.21 30.81 -16.55
CA ASP A 121 -6.18 32.27 -16.52
C ASP A 121 -4.81 32.85 -16.07
N ALA A 122 -3.88 32.03 -15.58
CA ALA A 122 -2.58 32.50 -15.11
C ALA A 122 -1.50 32.67 -16.21
N LEU A 123 -1.82 32.42 -17.49
CA LEU A 123 -0.87 32.53 -18.61
C LEU A 123 -1.01 33.79 -19.48
N PHE A 124 -1.89 34.74 -19.12
CA PHE A 124 -2.12 35.97 -19.89
C PHE A 124 -1.99 37.26 -19.06
N LEU A 125 -1.00 37.36 -18.19
CA LEU A 125 -0.64 38.63 -17.54
C LEU A 125 0.88 38.75 -17.41
N ASP A 126 1.60 38.86 -18.53
CA ASP A 126 2.95 39.47 -18.54
C ASP A 126 3.39 39.84 -19.98
N LEU A 127 2.54 40.55 -20.72
CA LEU A 127 2.93 41.26 -21.94
C LEU A 127 2.22 42.62 -22.00
N THR A 128 2.67 43.57 -21.19
CA THR A 128 2.54 45.01 -21.44
C THR A 128 3.74 45.74 -20.86
#